data_AF-A0A0P8HMT1-F1
#
_entry.id   AF-A0A0P8HMT1-F1
#
_cell.length_a   1.000
_cell.length_b   1.000
_cell.length_c   1.000
_cell.angle_alpha   90.00
_cell.angle_beta   90.00
_cell.angle_gamma   90.00
#
_symmetry.space_group_name_H-M   'P 1'
#
loop_
_entity.id
_entity.type
_entity.pdbx_description
1 polymer ?
#
loop_
_entity_poly.entity_id
_entity_poly.type
_entity_poly.pdbx_seq_one_letter_code
_entity_poly.pdbx_strand_id
1 'polypeptide(L)' 'MTIKKTHTGIVITKDGPQRKKLHQTESMWVVGKTECYRKDTGKRHFAEHTRRRLLLDSIEEIREVATR' A
#
# COMPACT_ATOMS: atom_id res chain seq x y z
N MET A 1 13.67 14.33 1.74
CA MET A 1 12.33 14.27 2.36
C MET A 1 11.85 12.83 2.43
N THR A 2 11.58 12.34 3.64
CA THR A 2 11.00 11.01 3.86
C THR A 2 9.47 11.14 3.86
N ILE A 3 8.79 10.47 2.92
CA ILE A 3 7.33 10.50 2.84
C ILE A 3 6.74 9.73 4.03
N LYS A 4 5.91 10.39 4.86
CA LYS A 4 5.26 9.77 6.03
C LYS A 4 4.38 8.60 5.59
N LYS A 5 4.59 7.43 6.17
CA LYS A 5 3.71 6.26 6.01
C LYS A 5 2.58 6.36 7.02
N THR A 6 1.35 6.28 6.54
CA THR A 6 0.13 6.46 7.35
C THR A 6 -0.61 5.15 7.57
N HIS A 7 -0.41 4.16 6.70
CA HIS A 7 -1.14 2.89 6.74
C HIS A 7 -0.22 1.69 6.51
N THR A 8 -0.72 0.49 6.78
CA THR A 8 -0.20 -0.76 6.25
C THR A 8 -1.23 -1.45 5.38
N GLY A 9 -0.80 -2.40 4.56
CA GLY A 9 -1.69 -3.28 3.81
C GLY A 9 -0.95 -4.48 3.23
N ILE A 10 -1.71 -5.50 2.82
CA ILE A 10 -1.20 -6.73 2.23
C ILE A 10 -1.20 -6.60 0.71
N VAL A 11 -0.02 -6.75 0.11
CA VAL A 11 0.18 -6.82 -1.34
C VAL A 11 0.38 -8.29 -1.73
N ILE A 12 -0.45 -8.80 -2.63
CA ILE A 12 -0.20 -10.07 -3.31
C ILE A 12 0.97 -9.88 -4.28
N THR A 13 2.04 -10.64 -4.12
CA THR A 13 3.21 -10.63 -5.01
C THR A 13 3.45 -12.02 -5.60
N LYS A 14 4.44 -12.16 -6.49
CA LYS A 14 4.85 -13.47 -7.01
C LYS A 14 5.36 -14.40 -5.90
N ASP A 15 5.94 -13.82 -4.85
CA ASP A 15 6.54 -14.53 -3.71
C ASP A 15 5.53 -14.71 -2.56
N GLY A 16 4.24 -14.44 -2.83
CA GLY A 16 3.15 -14.50 -1.85
C GLY A 16 2.73 -13.15 -1.28
N PRO A 17 1.79 -13.14 -0.33
CA PRO A 17 1.30 -11.93 0.33
C PRO A 17 2.38 -11.27 1.19
N GLN A 18 2.58 -9.97 1.05
CA GLN A 18 3.53 -9.19 1.84
C GLN A 18 2.87 -7.97 2.48
N ARG A 19 3.09 -7.76 3.78
CA ARG A 19 2.68 -6.52 4.47
C ARG A 19 3.61 -5.37 4.07
N LYS A 20 3.05 -4.26 3.61
CA LYS A 20 3.78 -3.04 3.20
C LYS A 20 3.29 -1.84 4.00
N LYS A 21 4.17 -0.87 4.21
CA LYS A 21 3.81 0.47 4.71
C LYS A 21 3.41 1.36 3.54
N LEU A 22 2.29 2.05 3.68
CA LEU A 22 1.65 2.83 2.64
C LEU A 22 1.60 4.30 3.05
N HIS A 23 1.85 5.17 2.08
CA HIS A 23 1.50 6.57 2.16
C HIS A 23 0.18 6.78 1.42
N GLN A 24 -0.79 7.40 2.08
CA GLN A 24 -2.05 7.76 1.47
C GLN A 24 -1.89 9.05 0.67
N THR A 25 -2.27 9.03 -0.61
CA THR A 25 -2.59 10.26 -1.36
C THR A 25 -4.10 10.33 -1.58
N GLU A 26 -4.60 11.30 -2.34
CA GLU A 26 -6.02 11.39 -2.68
C GLU A 26 -6.52 10.10 -3.36
N SER A 27 -5.83 9.64 -4.41
CA SER A 27 -6.26 8.54 -5.28
C SER A 27 -5.45 7.24 -5.17
N MET A 28 -4.32 7.25 -4.46
CA MET A 28 -3.38 6.13 -4.43
C MET A 28 -2.91 5.73 -3.02
N TRP A 29 -2.50 4.48 -2.91
CA TRP A 29 -1.70 3.91 -1.83
C TRP A 29 -0.26 3.73 -2.31
N VAL A 30 0.68 4.50 -1.76
CA VAL A 30 2.07 4.55 -2.24
C VAL A 30 3.00 3.77 -1.32
N VAL A 31 3.54 2.65 -1.81
CA VAL A 31 4.60 1.88 -1.13
C VAL A 31 5.95 2.58 -1.30
N GLY A 32 6.26 3.07 -2.50
CA GLY A 32 7.51 3.76 -2.81
C GLY A 32 7.46 4.43 -4.18
N LYS A 33 8.60 4.97 -4.63
CA LYS A 33 8.68 5.72 -5.90
C LYS A 33 8.19 4.93 -7.12
N THR A 34 8.36 3.61 -7.12
CA THR A 34 8.04 2.72 -8.24
C THR A 34 6.85 1.80 -7.95
N GLU A 35 6.16 1.99 -6.83
CA GLU A 35 5.11 1.08 -6.39
C GLU A 35 3.99 1.85 -5.70
N CYS A 36 2.88 2.03 -6.43
CA CYS A 36 1.64 2.58 -5.93
C CYS A 36 0.43 1.82 -6.48
N TYR A 37 -0.67 1.88 -5.74
CA TYR A 37 -1.89 1.12 -5.99
C TYR A 37 -3.10 2.05 -5.97
N ARG A 38 -4.03 1.86 -6.90
CA ARG A 38 -5.27 2.67 -6.92
C ARG A 38 -6.17 2.30 -5.74
N LYS A 39 -6.80 3.30 -5.13
CA LYS A 39 -7.70 3.09 -3.98
C LYS A 39 -8.99 2.36 -4.33
N ASP A 40 -9.46 2.52 -5.56
CA ASP A 40 -10.72 1.94 -6.05
C ASP A 40 -10.62 0.43 -6.33
N THR A 41 -9.46 -0.02 -6.79
CA THR A 41 -9.29 -1.35 -7.40
C THR A 41 -8.16 -2.16 -6.79
N GLY A 42 -7.29 -1.54 -6.01
CA GLY A 42 -6.07 -2.15 -5.47
C GLY A 42 -5.05 -2.56 -6.54
N LYS A 43 -5.28 -2.24 -7.83
CA LYS A 43 -4.36 -2.59 -8.92
C LYS A 43 -3.13 -1.70 -8.87
N ARG A 44 -1.98 -2.29 -9.23
CA ARG A 44 -0.72 -1.54 -9.33
C ARG A 44 -0.78 -0.59 -10.52
N HIS A 45 -0.41 0.66 -10.29
CA HIS A 45 -0.29 1.65 -11.35
C HIS A 45 0.79 1.23 -12.36
N PHE A 46 0.48 1.34 -13.66
CA PHE A 46 1.35 0.92 -14.78
C PHE A 46 1.67 -0.57 -14.83
N ALA A 47 0.94 -1.41 -14.11
CA ALA A 47 1.09 -2.87 -14.11
C ALA A 47 -0.25 -3.58 -13.87
N GLU A 48 -1.34 -3.01 -14.39
CA GLU A 48 -2.72 -3.43 -14.13
C GLU A 48 -3.02 -4.87 -14.58
N HIS A 49 -2.24 -5.42 -15.52
CA HIS A 49 -2.38 -6.78 -16.04
C HIS A 49 -1.61 -7.83 -15.23
N THR A 50 -0.86 -7.43 -14.21
CA THR A 50 -0.15 -8.37 -13.35
C THR A 50 -1.04 -8.88 -12.22
N ARG A 51 -0.69 -10.05 -11.67
CA ARG A 51 -1.32 -10.55 -10.43
C ARG A 51 -0.96 -9.74 -9.19
N ARG A 52 -0.09 -8.72 -9.31
CA ARG A 52 0.35 -7.91 -8.17
C ARG A 52 -0.74 -6.91 -7.79
N ARG A 53 -1.29 -7.06 -6.60
CA ARG A 53 -2.46 -6.26 -6.16
C ARG A 53 -2.40 -5.99 -4.66
N LEU A 54 -2.79 -4.79 -4.26
CA LEU A 54 -3.08 -4.45 -2.87
C LEU A 54 -4.49 -4.97 -2.53
N LEU A 55 -4.61 -5.70 -1.42
CA LEU A 55 -5.91 -6.07 -0.86
C LEU A 55 -6.47 -4.88 -0.08
N LEU A 56 -7.54 -4.27 -0.57
CA LEU A 56 -8.10 -3.04 0.01
C LEU A 56 -8.63 -3.26 1.43
N ASP A 57 -9.23 -4.43 1.70
CA ASP A 57 -9.77 -4.77 3.02
C ASP A 57 -8.69 -5.03 4.08
N SER A 58 -7.42 -5.15 3.66
CA SER A 58 -6.29 -5.34 4.58
C SER A 58 -5.65 -4.04 5.05
N ILE A 59 -6.20 -2.90 4.65
CA ILE A 59 -5.62 -1.59 4.91
C ILE A 59 -5.95 -1.15 6.33
N GLU A 60 -4.90 -0.89 7.09
CA GLU A 60 -4.97 -0.51 8.50
C GLU A 60 -4.14 0.75 8.74
N GLU A 61 -4.70 1.72 9.46
CA GLU A 61 -3.94 2.90 9.91
C GLU A 61 -2.76 2.48 10.82
N ILE A 62 -1.60 3.09 10.60
CA ILE A 62 -0.49 2.99 11.53
C ILE A 62 -0.83 3.88 12.72
N ARG A 63 -1.33 3.27 13.79
CA ARG A 63 -1.46 3.95 15.09
C ARG A 63 -0.04 4.12 15.65
N GLU A 64 0.41 5.36 15.80
CA GLU A 64 1.59 5.63 16.62
C GLU A 64 1.21 5.24 18.05
N VAL A 65 1.79 4.15 18.55
CA VAL A 65 1.67 3.81 19.97
C VAL A 65 2.41 4.91 20.70
N ALA A 66 1.67 5.78 21.38
CA ALA A 66 2.25 6.76 22.28
C ALA A 66 2.97 6.00 23.39
N THR A 67 4.27 5.81 23.24
CA THR A 67 5.13 5.36 24.33
C THR A 67 5.07 6.44 25.40
N ARG A 68 4.34 6.17 26.49
CA ARG A 68 4.40 6.96 27.73
C ARG A 68 5.68 6.63 28.47
#